data_AF-A0A4Y2LBJ4-F1
#
_entry.id   AF-A0A4Y2LBJ4-F1
#
_cell.length_a   1.000
_cell.length_b   1.000
_cell.length_c   1.000
_cell.angle_alpha   90.00
_cell.angle_beta   90.00
_cell.angle_gamma   90.00
#
_symmetry.space_group_name_H-M   'P 1'
#
loop_
_entity.id
_entity.type
_entity.pdbx_description
1 polymer ?
#
loop_
_entity_poly.entity_id
_entity_poly.type
_entity_poly.pdbx_seq_one_letter_code
_entity_poly.pdbx_strand_id
1 'polypeptide(L)'
;MIGEIANWEVLEELSLSDHQYIEIPIDSSVKNCTFTRYKTRYGNHNVFLKNLKSYVNSILGAFRNSQNEKDINEATNFLQNSVIEACSKSYRTKNQNLYPTPHWYTQDLEVEKTD
;
A
#
# COMPACT_ATOMS: atom_id res chain seq x y z
N MET A 1 4.94 7.40 -5.49
CA MET A 1 5.48 8.72 -5.89
C MET A 1 6.48 9.08 -4.81
N ILE A 2 7.78 8.91 -5.10
CA ILE A 2 8.86 9.31 -4.18
C ILE A 2 8.77 10.84 -4.12
N GLY A 3 8.54 11.38 -2.93
CA GLY A 3 8.36 12.82 -2.70
C GLY A 3 9.61 13.60 -3.12
N GLU A 4 9.39 14.87 -3.45
CA GLU A 4 10.43 15.84 -3.78
C GLU A 4 11.65 15.67 -2.86
N ILE A 5 12.82 15.43 -3.47
CA ILE A 5 14.09 15.40 -2.75
C ILE A 5 14.32 16.81 -2.23
N ALA A 6 14.22 16.99 -0.91
CA ALA A 6 14.59 18.23 -0.26
C ALA A 6 16.10 18.49 -0.46
N ASN A 7 16.46 19.77 -0.51
CA ASN A 7 17.80 20.30 -0.79
C ASN A 7 18.93 19.41 -0.24
N TRP A 8 19.93 19.11 -1.07
CA TRP A 8 21.16 18.43 -0.65
C TRP A 8 22.19 19.45 -0.19
N GLU A 9 22.91 19.14 0.90
CA GLU A 9 24.03 19.94 1.39
C GLU A 9 25.28 19.05 1.44
N VAL A 10 26.43 19.62 1.06
CA VAL A 10 27.73 18.95 1.21
C VAL A 10 28.19 19.18 2.64
N LEU A 11 28.36 18.11 3.38
CA LEU A 11 28.90 18.17 4.74
C LEU A 11 30.42 18.38 4.65
N GLU A 12 30.85 19.60 4.96
CA GLU A 12 32.27 19.91 5.19
C GLU A 12 32.69 19.48 6.59
N GLU A 13 32.66 18.17 6.87
CA GLU A 13 33.31 17.64 8.05
C GLU A 13 34.82 17.55 7.81
N LEU A 14 35.61 18.17 8.71
CA LEU A 14 37.07 18.08 8.70
C LEU A 14 37.48 16.65 9.06
N SER A 15 37.58 15.79 8.05
CA SER A 15 38.12 14.45 8.16
C SER A 15 39.49 14.37 7.46
N LEU A 16 40.35 13.46 7.91
CA LEU A 16 41.63 13.14 7.24
C LEU A 16 41.43 12.33 5.95
N SER A 17 40.18 12.05 5.56
CA SER A 17 39.80 11.43 4.30
C SER A 17 39.61 12.50 3.23
N ASP A 18 40.04 12.21 2.02
CA ASP A 18 39.82 13.01 0.80
C ASP A 18 38.38 12.92 0.26
N HIS A 19 37.50 12.17 0.93
CA HIS A 19 36.12 11.96 0.52
C HIS A 19 35.22 13.09 1.07
N GLN A 20 34.45 13.72 0.19
CA GLN A 20 33.37 14.66 0.55
C GLN A 20 32.06 13.90 0.73
N TYR A 21 31.33 14.17 1.81
CA TYR A 21 30.03 13.55 2.08
C TYR A 21 28.89 14.48 1.67
N ILE A 22 27.86 13.91 1.04
CA ILE A 22 26.63 14.62 0.70
C ILE A 22 25.54 14.11 1.63
N GLU A 23 24.96 15.00 2.43
CA GLU A 23 23.76 14.68 3.21
C GLU A 23 22.54 14.99 2.34
N ILE A 24 21.68 13.97 2.19
CA ILE A 24 20.42 14.10 1.47
C ILE A 24 19.31 13.78 2.48
N PRO A 25 18.63 14.79 3.04
CA PRO A 25 17.49 14.57 3.91
C PRO A 25 16.31 14.03 3.07
N ILE A 26 16.03 12.73 3.21
CA ILE A 26 14.89 12.10 2.55
C ILE A 26 13.67 12.28 3.45
N ASP A 27 12.84 13.29 3.15
CA ASP A 27 11.52 13.44 3.76
C ASP A 27 10.55 12.43 3.12
N SER A 28 10.72 11.15 3.48
CA SER A 28 9.79 10.12 3.04
C SER A 28 8.53 10.23 3.89
N SER A 29 7.51 10.94 3.39
CA SER A 29 6.15 10.71 3.85
C SER A 29 5.74 9.30 3.40
N VAL A 30 6.19 8.28 4.14
CA VAL A 30 5.73 6.91 3.92
C VAL A 30 4.25 6.90 4.29
N LYS A 31 3.40 7.15 3.29
CA LYS A 31 1.98 6.84 3.39
C LYS A 31 1.88 5.32 3.46
N ASN A 32 2.00 4.79 4.67
CA ASN A 32 1.68 3.41 4.96
C ASN A 32 0.18 3.23 4.68
N CYS A 33 -0.16 2.90 3.43
CA CYS A 33 -1.51 2.51 3.05
C CYS A 33 -1.79 1.15 3.70
N THR A 34 -2.29 1.17 4.93
CA THR A 34 -2.76 -0.04 5.58
C THR A 34 -4.06 -0.48 4.94
N PHE A 35 -3.99 -1.44 4.03
CA PHE A 35 -5.18 -2.04 3.44
C PHE A 35 -5.92 -2.88 4.48
N THR A 36 -7.24 -2.75 4.54
CA THR A 36 -8.10 -3.60 5.37
C THR A 36 -7.86 -5.08 5.01
N ARG A 37 -7.41 -5.87 5.98
CA ARG A 37 -7.17 -7.30 5.79
C ARG A 37 -8.37 -8.10 6.29
N TYR A 38 -8.98 -8.93 5.44
CA TYR A 38 -10.11 -9.79 5.82
C TYR A 38 -9.64 -11.20 6.20
N LYS A 39 -10.33 -11.86 7.14
CA LYS A 39 -10.08 -13.26 7.53
C LYS A 39 -10.93 -14.21 6.67
N THR A 40 -10.30 -15.01 5.82
CA THR A 40 -10.96 -15.94 4.87
C THR A 40 -11.20 -17.35 5.42
N ARG A 41 -10.58 -17.73 6.55
CA ARG A 41 -10.51 -19.12 7.05
C ARG A 41 -11.84 -19.73 7.55
N TYR A 42 -12.88 -18.94 7.77
CA TYR A 42 -14.09 -19.37 8.50
C TYR A 42 -15.28 -19.81 7.62
N GLY A 43 -15.08 -20.26 6.39
CA GLY A 43 -16.18 -20.81 5.56
C GLY A 43 -17.19 -19.77 5.05
N ASN A 44 -17.01 -18.48 5.36
CA ASN A 44 -17.89 -17.40 4.89
C ASN A 44 -17.74 -17.06 3.40
N HIS A 45 -16.97 -17.85 2.65
CA HIS A 45 -16.79 -17.64 1.21
C HIS A 45 -18.11 -17.78 0.43
N ASN A 46 -18.96 -18.72 0.82
CA ASN A 46 -20.28 -18.88 0.20
C ASN A 46 -21.18 -17.65 0.44
N VAL A 47 -21.06 -17.02 1.61
CA VAL A 47 -21.77 -15.78 1.92
C VAL A 47 -21.25 -14.64 1.05
N PHE A 48 -19.92 -14.56 0.86
CA PHE A 48 -19.31 -13.60 -0.05
C PHE A 48 -19.80 -13.79 -1.49
N LEU A 49 -19.78 -15.01 -2.01
CA LEU A 49 -20.25 -15.30 -3.37
C LEU A 49 -21.73 -14.93 -3.54
N LYS A 50 -22.58 -15.25 -2.56
CA LYS A 50 -24.00 -14.87 -2.58
C LYS A 50 -24.17 -13.35 -2.62
N ASN A 51 -23.43 -12.62 -1.79
CA ASN A 51 -23.49 -11.17 -1.71
C ASN A 51 -22.91 -10.51 -2.97
N LEU A 52 -21.80 -11.01 -3.52
CA LEU A 52 -21.20 -10.46 -4.73
C LEU A 52 -22.08 -10.71 -5.96
N LYS A 53 -22.73 -11.88 -6.02
CA LYS A 53 -23.58 -12.29 -7.16
C LYS A 53 -24.70 -11.29 -7.44
N SER A 54 -25.25 -10.59 -6.44
CA SER A 54 -26.28 -9.57 -6.67
C SER A 54 -25.77 -8.35 -7.44
N TYR A 55 -24.47 -8.06 -7.39
CA TYR A 55 -23.87 -6.90 -8.07
C TYR A 55 -23.38 -7.22 -9.49
N VAL A 56 -23.13 -8.51 -9.81
CA VAL A 56 -22.47 -8.93 -11.07
C VAL A 56 -23.16 -8.38 -12.31
N ASN A 57 -24.49 -8.48 -12.39
CA ASN A 57 -25.23 -8.00 -13.57
C ASN A 57 -25.16 -6.47 -13.71
N SER A 58 -25.26 -5.73 -12.61
CA SER A 58 -25.15 -4.28 -12.60
C SER A 58 -23.75 -3.81 -13.00
N ILE A 59 -22.70 -4.48 -12.50
CA ILE A 59 -21.32 -4.20 -12.87
C ILE A 59 -21.09 -4.46 -14.35
N LEU A 60 -21.52 -5.61 -14.86
CA LEU A 60 -21.41 -5.93 -16.29
C LEU A 60 -22.16 -4.92 -17.16
N GLY A 61 -23.34 -4.48 -16.72
CA GLY A 61 -24.10 -3.41 -17.38
C GLY A 61 -23.34 -2.09 -17.42
N ALA A 62 -22.73 -1.68 -16.31
CA ALA A 62 -21.95 -0.45 -16.22
C ALA A 62 -20.79 -0.44 -17.22
N PHE A 63 -20.03 -1.54 -17.32
CA PHE A 63 -18.95 -1.66 -18.28
C PHE A 63 -19.44 -1.70 -19.74
N ARG A 64 -20.53 -2.42 -20.02
CA ARG A 64 -21.09 -2.49 -21.37
C ARG A 64 -21.60 -1.14 -21.88
N ASN A 65 -22.10 -0.31 -20.97
CA ASN A 65 -22.66 0.99 -21.31
C ASN A 65 -21.62 2.12 -21.30
N SER A 66 -20.40 1.85 -20.83
CA SER A 66 -19.33 2.85 -20.78
C SER A 66 -18.90 3.26 -22.19
N GLN A 67 -18.89 4.56 -22.47
CA GLN A 67 -18.49 5.11 -23.79
C GLN A 67 -17.22 5.95 -23.70
N ASN A 68 -16.81 6.36 -22.51
CA ASN A 68 -15.66 7.23 -22.29
C ASN A 68 -14.89 6.82 -21.02
N GLU A 69 -13.72 7.44 -20.82
CA GLU A 69 -12.85 7.17 -19.68
C GLU A 69 -13.54 7.42 -18.32
N LYS A 70 -14.39 8.45 -18.23
CA LYS A 70 -15.11 8.76 -17.00
C LYS A 70 -16.08 7.63 -16.63
N ASP A 71 -16.84 7.11 -17.60
CA ASP A 71 -17.75 5.99 -17.38
C ASP A 71 -16.99 4.73 -16.91
N ILE A 72 -15.81 4.48 -17.50
CA ILE A 72 -14.94 3.35 -17.12
C ILE A 72 -14.43 3.52 -15.69
N ASN A 73 -14.02 4.72 -15.31
CA ASN A 73 -13.57 5.02 -13.94
C ASN A 73 -14.72 4.85 -12.94
N GLU A 74 -15.92 5.31 -13.27
CA GLU A 74 -17.12 5.11 -12.44
C GLU A 74 -17.50 3.63 -12.31
N ALA A 75 -17.49 2.87 -13.41
CA ALA A 75 -17.75 1.42 -13.40
C ALA A 75 -16.70 0.66 -12.56
N THR A 76 -15.43 1.08 -12.64
CA THR A 76 -14.33 0.51 -11.86
C THR A 76 -14.48 0.81 -10.37
N ASN A 77 -14.80 2.06 -10.01
CA ASN A 77 -15.11 2.44 -8.62
C ASN A 77 -16.31 1.64 -8.08
N PHE A 78 -17.36 1.47 -8.90
CA PHE A 78 -18.52 0.70 -8.52
C PHE A 78 -18.19 -0.78 -8.28
N LEU A 79 -17.37 -1.40 -9.14
CA LEU A 79 -16.86 -2.77 -8.93
C LEU A 79 -16.07 -2.88 -7.62
N GLN A 80 -15.10 -1.97 -7.40
CA GLN A 80 -14.26 -2.00 -6.20
C GLN A 80 -15.11 -1.88 -4.92
N ASN A 81 -16.03 -0.91 -4.89
CA ASN A 81 -16.92 -0.71 -3.77
C ASN A 81 -17.84 -1.92 -3.52
N SER A 82 -18.38 -2.52 -4.59
CA SER A 82 -19.20 -3.74 -4.49
C SER A 82 -18.43 -4.92 -3.89
N VAL A 83 -17.17 -5.09 -4.28
CA VAL A 83 -16.29 -6.13 -3.73
C VAL A 83 -15.97 -5.86 -2.26
N ILE A 84 -15.65 -4.61 -1.90
CA ILE A 84 -15.37 -4.21 -0.50
C ILE A 84 -16.61 -4.41 0.37
N GLU A 85 -17.79 -4.05 -0.11
CA GLU A 85 -19.05 -4.21 0.61
C GLU A 85 -19.38 -5.69 0.82
N ALA A 86 -19.25 -6.52 -0.23
CA ALA A 86 -19.45 -7.97 -0.13
C ALA A 86 -18.45 -8.59 0.85
N CYS A 87 -17.18 -8.19 0.81
CA CYS A 87 -16.16 -8.64 1.77
C CYS A 87 -16.49 -8.24 3.20
N SER A 88 -16.93 -7.00 3.43
CA SER A 88 -17.25 -6.49 4.77
C SER A 88 -18.45 -7.18 5.39
N LYS A 89 -19.44 -7.57 4.57
CA LYS A 89 -20.60 -8.35 5.01
C LYS A 89 -20.28 -9.83 5.28
N SER A 90 -19.19 -10.35 4.73
CA SER A 90 -18.89 -11.79 4.77
C SER A 90 -17.73 -12.15 5.68
N TYR A 91 -16.70 -11.31 5.76
CA TYR A 91 -15.47 -11.64 6.49
C TYR A 91 -15.25 -10.70 7.66
N ARG A 92 -14.56 -11.20 8.69
CA ARG A 92 -14.10 -10.38 9.81
C ARG A 92 -12.81 -9.66 9.41
N THR A 93 -12.69 -8.40 9.80
CA THR A 93 -11.43 -7.64 9.65
C THR A 93 -10.36 -8.18 10.61
N LYS A 94 -9.12 -8.26 10.13
CA LYS A 94 -7.92 -8.54 10.91
C LYS A 94 -7.21 -7.21 11.12
N ASN A 95 -7.04 -6.82 12.37
CA ASN A 95 -6.21 -5.68 12.73
C ASN A 95 -4.78 -5.96 12.24
N GLN A 96 -4.21 -5.01 11.51
CA GLN A 96 -2.80 -5.04 11.20
C GLN A 96 -2.06 -4.36 12.35
N ASN A 97 -1.01 -5.01 12.86
CA ASN A 97 -0.10 -4.34 13.78
C ASN A 97 0.65 -3.30 12.96
N LEU A 98 0.43 -2.02 13.28
CA LEU A 98 1.27 -0.94 12.80
C LEU A 98 2.61 -1.13 13.48
N TYR A 99 3.66 -1.46 12.72
CA TYR A 99 5.02 -1.31 13.22
C TYR A 99 5.31 0.20 13.21
N PRO A 100 5.45 0.85 14.38
CA PRO A 100 5.88 2.21 14.41
C PRO A 100 7.37 2.21 14.06
N THR A 101 7.70 2.94 12.99
CA THR A 101 9.06 3.19 12.54
C THR A 101 9.73 1.95 11.89
N PRO A 102 9.98 1.96 10.57
CA PRO A 102 10.85 0.94 9.98
C PRO A 102 12.23 1.02 10.64
N HIS A 103 12.63 -0.05 11.32
CA HIS A 103 13.99 -0.18 11.84
C HIS A 103 14.85 -0.73 10.71
N TRP A 104 15.52 0.16 9.97
CA TRP A 104 16.36 -0.24 8.83
C TRP A 104 17.70 -0.86 9.24
N TYR A 105 18.15 -0.59 10.46
CA TYR A 105 19.36 -1.15 11.04
C TYR A 105 19.02 -2.34 11.93
N THR A 106 19.66 -3.48 11.69
CA THR A 106 19.70 -4.61 12.62
C THR A 106 21.16 -5.01 12.79
N GLN A 107 21.54 -5.43 13.99
CA GLN A 107 22.90 -5.82 14.33
C GLN A 107 23.42 -6.97 13.43
N ASP A 108 22.51 -7.75 12.85
CA ASP A 108 22.79 -8.79 11.84
C ASP A 108 23.43 -8.27 10.53
N LEU A 109 23.41 -6.95 10.29
CA LEU A 109 24.02 -6.31 9.12
C LEU A 109 25.43 -5.76 9.41
N GLU A 110 25.91 -5.88 10.64
CA GLU A 110 27.32 -5.63 10.96
C GLU A 110 28.15 -6.70 10.25
N VAL A 111 28.69 -6.37 9.09
CA VAL A 111 29.72 -7.19 8.45
C VAL A 111 30.94 -7.12 9.36
N GLU A 112 31.20 -8.19 10.11
CA GLU A 112 32.46 -8.35 10.83
C GLU A 112 33.59 -8.20 9.80
N LYS A 113 34.35 -7.11 9.92
CA LYS A 113 35.61 -6.98 9.19
C LYS A 113 36.54 -8.05 9.75
N THR A 114 36.75 -9.10 8.97
CA THR A 114 37.83 -10.06 9.22
C THR A 114 39.14 -9.38 8.85
N ASP A 115 39.99 -9.12 9.86
CA ASP A 115 41.38 -8.70 9.71
C ASP A 115 42.26 -9.79 9.07
#